data_AF-A0A8H9WAL8-F1
#
_entry.id   AF-A0A8H9WAL8-F1
#
_cell.length_a   1.000
_cell.length_b   1.000
_cell.length_c   1.000
_cell.angle_alpha   90.00
_cell.angle_beta   90.00
_cell.angle_gamma   90.00
#
_symmetry.space_group_name_H-M   'P 1'
#
loop_
_entity.id
_entity.type
_entity.pdbx_description
1 polymer ?
#
loop_
_entity_poly.entity_id
_entity_poly.type
_entity_poly.pdbx_seq_one_letter_code
_entity_poly.pdbx_strand_id
1 'polypeptide(L)'
;YLIVGIVDRESFLGREYEKNKEKSVFYKNARFFSTEELMDLMRKAGFEEFKVVQTLFKHPSELSEIEPVKEGYGEGAFVVIRGTKK
;
A
#
# COMPACT_ATOMS: atom_id res chain seq x y z
N TYR A 1 7.71 0.84 17.21
CA TYR A 1 6.73 0.96 16.11
C TYR A 1 7.30 0.33 14.86
N LEU A 2 6.46 -0.31 14.05
CA LEU A 2 6.78 -0.71 12.68
C LEU A 2 5.90 0.11 11.73
N ILE A 3 6.50 0.69 10.70
CA ILE A 3 5.82 1.44 9.65
C ILE A 3 6.09 0.70 8.34
N VAL A 4 5.03 0.34 7.62
CA VAL A 4 5.12 -0.35 6.33
C VAL A 4 4.36 0.46 5.29
N GLY A 5 5.04 0.83 4.21
CA GLY A 5 4.42 1.44 3.02
C GLY A 5 4.30 0.41 1.91
N ILE A 6 3.12 0.29 1.33
CA ILE A 6 2.85 -0.62 0.21
C ILE A 6 2.12 0.08 -0.92
N VAL A 7 2.31 -0.41 -2.14
CA VAL A 7 1.30 -0.26 -3.18
C VAL A 7 0.24 -1.32 -2.94
N ASP A 8 -0.97 -0.92 -2.54
CA ASP A 8 -2.03 -1.87 -2.20
C ASP A 8 -2.43 -2.66 -3.46
N ARG A 9 -2.33 -3.99 -3.40
CA ARG A 9 -2.69 -4.89 -4.51
C ARG A 9 -4.12 -4.64 -5.02
N GLU A 10 -5.03 -4.29 -4.11
CA GLU A 10 -6.45 -4.06 -4.45
C GLU A 10 -6.74 -2.63 -4.95
N SER A 11 -5.73 -1.78 -5.03
CA SER A 11 -5.87 -0.45 -5.64
C SER A 11 -5.82 -0.50 -7.17
N PHE A 12 -6.20 0.60 -7.83
CA PHE A 12 -6.13 0.68 -9.28
C PHE A 12 -4.69 0.55 -9.81
N LEU A 13 -3.70 1.22 -9.20
CA LEU A 13 -2.28 1.07 -9.59
C LEU A 13 -1.72 -0.30 -9.20
N GLY A 14 -2.10 -0.84 -8.04
CA GLY A 14 -1.64 -2.16 -7.62
C GLY A 14 -1.99 -3.23 -8.63
N ARG A 15 -3.26 -3.26 -9.08
CA ARG A 15 -3.73 -4.17 -10.14
C ARG A 15 -3.02 -3.94 -11.47
N GLU A 16 -2.79 -2.69 -11.84
CA GLU A 16 -2.08 -2.35 -13.08
C GLU A 16 -0.61 -2.81 -13.04
N TYR A 17 0.09 -2.52 -11.96
CA TYR A 17 1.49 -2.88 -11.79
C TYR A 17 1.67 -4.40 -11.68
N GLU A 18 0.79 -5.09 -10.96
CA GLU A 18 0.82 -6.55 -10.87
C GLU A 18 0.61 -7.21 -12.23
N LYS A 19 -0.37 -6.73 -13.02
CA LYS A 19 -0.63 -7.22 -14.38
C LYS A 19 0.57 -7.05 -15.31
N ASN A 20 1.34 -5.97 -15.13
CA ASN A 20 2.48 -5.64 -15.97
C ASN A 20 3.83 -6.00 -15.35
N LYS A 21 3.86 -6.66 -14.18
CA LYS A 21 5.07 -6.79 -13.37
C LYS A 21 6.23 -7.49 -14.09
N GLU A 22 5.94 -8.48 -14.93
CA GLU A 22 6.95 -9.23 -15.69
C GLU A 22 7.76 -8.35 -16.65
N LYS A 23 7.19 -7.21 -17.07
CA LYS A 23 7.82 -6.22 -17.93
C LYS A 23 8.52 -5.11 -17.14
N SER A 24 8.29 -5.02 -15.83
CA SER A 24 8.84 -3.98 -14.98
C SER A 24 10.15 -4.44 -14.35
N VAL A 25 11.24 -3.72 -14.62
CA VAL A 25 12.52 -3.94 -13.93
C VAL A 25 12.42 -3.76 -12.42
N PHE A 26 11.43 -2.99 -11.95
CA PHE A 26 11.20 -2.72 -10.52
C PHE A 26 10.30 -3.78 -9.87
N TYR A 27 9.24 -4.23 -10.56
CA TYR A 27 8.20 -5.07 -9.95
C TYR A 27 8.26 -6.54 -10.35
N LYS A 28 9.13 -6.95 -11.28
CA LYS A 28 9.20 -8.35 -11.76
C LYS A 28 9.29 -9.37 -10.64
N ASN A 29 10.11 -9.10 -9.62
CA ASN A 29 10.29 -9.99 -8.47
C ASN A 29 9.47 -9.57 -7.25
N ALA A 30 8.61 -8.55 -7.36
CA ALA A 30 7.80 -8.06 -6.26
C ALA A 30 6.58 -8.96 -6.02
N ARG A 31 6.25 -9.15 -4.74
CA ARG A 31 4.97 -9.68 -4.29
C ARG A 31 4.10 -8.51 -3.83
N PHE A 32 2.94 -8.35 -4.45
CA PHE A 32 1.96 -7.36 -4.04
C PHE A 32 1.09 -7.94 -2.92
N PHE A 33 0.94 -7.16 -1.86
CA PHE A 33 0.08 -7.49 -0.71
C PHE A 33 -1.11 -6.56 -0.69
N SER A 34 -2.26 -7.04 -0.23
CA SER A 34 -3.36 -6.14 0.14
C SER A 34 -3.10 -5.54 1.52
N THR A 35 -3.70 -4.38 1.80
CA THR A 35 -3.63 -3.77 3.13
C THR A 35 -4.12 -4.73 4.23
N GLU A 36 -5.20 -5.46 3.97
CA GLU A 36 -5.78 -6.43 4.90
C GLU A 36 -4.84 -7.62 5.17
N GLU A 37 -4.25 -8.21 4.11
CA GLU A 37 -3.29 -9.31 4.23
C GLU A 37 -2.09 -8.88 5.09
N LEU A 38 -1.60 -7.65 4.90
CA LEU A 38 -0.48 -7.12 5.66
C LEU A 38 -0.85 -6.82 7.12
N MET A 39 -2.02 -6.25 7.39
CA MET A 39 -2.49 -6.02 8.76
C MET A 39 -2.64 -7.34 9.53
N ASP A 40 -3.15 -8.38 8.89
CA ASP A 40 -3.28 -9.71 9.49
C ASP A 40 -1.91 -10.35 9.78
N LEU A 41 -0.95 -10.21 8.87
CA LEU A 41 0.43 -10.67 9.09
C LEU A 41 1.09 -9.92 10.25
N MET A 42 0.94 -8.59 10.30
CA MET A 42 1.43 -7.77 11.40
C MET A 42 0.79 -8.19 12.73
N ARG A 43 -0.52 -8.43 12.74
CA ARG A 43 -1.24 -8.90 13.93
C ARG A 43 -0.72 -10.24 14.42
N LYS A 44 -0.52 -11.21 13.51
CA LYS A 44 0.09 -12.52 13.82
C LYS A 44 1.52 -12.39 14.36
N ALA A 45 2.26 -11.38 13.92
CA ALA A 45 3.59 -11.06 14.44
C ALA A 45 3.58 -10.30 15.79
N GLY A 46 2.41 -10.04 16.37
CA GLY A 46 2.23 -9.38 17.66
C GLY A 46 2.16 -7.85 17.60
N PHE A 47 1.94 -7.26 16.42
CA PHE A 47 1.66 -5.83 16.31
C PHE A 47 0.18 -5.52 16.53
N GLU A 48 -0.11 -4.38 17.14
CA GLU A 48 -1.43 -3.88 17.49
C GLU A 48 -1.51 -2.34 17.27
N GLU A 49 -2.63 -1.73 17.66
CA GLU A 49 -2.88 -0.27 17.59
C GLU A 49 -2.59 0.33 16.20
N PHE A 50 -3.17 -0.29 15.16
CA PHE A 50 -2.93 0.10 13.79
C PHE A 50 -3.45 1.50 13.46
N LYS A 51 -2.61 2.31 12.81
CA LYS A 51 -3.02 3.51 12.09
C LYS A 51 -2.72 3.32 10.61
N VAL A 52 -3.66 3.70 9.75
CA VAL A 52 -3.55 3.53 8.31
C VAL A 52 -3.87 4.84 7.62
N VAL A 53 -3.05 5.22 6.65
CA VAL A 53 -3.27 6.37 5.76
C VAL A 53 -2.97 5.98 4.32
N GLN A 54 -3.56 6.70 3.38
CA GLN A 54 -3.46 6.44 1.94
C GLN A 54 -3.29 7.72 1.12
N THR A 55 -2.69 7.58 -0.05
CA THR A 55 -2.51 8.65 -1.04
C THR A 55 -2.42 8.06 -2.46
N LEU A 56 -2.19 8.90 -3.47
CA LEU A 56 -2.22 8.58 -4.90
C LEU A 56 -3.60 8.08 -5.35
N PHE A 57 -4.55 9.01 -5.52
CA PHE A 57 -5.91 8.70 -5.98
C PHE A 57 -6.08 8.79 -7.51
N LYS A 58 -5.03 9.25 -8.21
CA LYS A 58 -4.95 9.36 -9.67
C LYS A 58 -3.71 8.67 -10.20
N HIS A 59 -3.70 8.38 -11.50
CA HIS A 59 -2.55 7.76 -12.13
C HIS A 59 -1.33 8.72 -12.08
N PRO A 60 -0.12 8.24 -11.75
CA PRO A 60 1.07 9.10 -11.62
C PRO A 60 1.38 9.98 -12.84
N SER A 61 1.00 9.54 -14.04
CA SER A 61 1.17 10.33 -15.28
C SER A 61 0.27 11.56 -15.36
N GLU A 62 -0.77 11.64 -14.54
CA GLU A 62 -1.76 12.72 -14.53
C GLU A 62 -1.53 13.68 -13.35
N LEU A 63 -0.52 13.43 -12.52
CA LEU A 63 -0.25 14.24 -11.35
C LEU A 63 0.41 15.56 -11.74
N SER A 64 -0.31 16.66 -11.51
CA SER A 64 0.21 18.02 -11.61
C SER A 64 0.60 18.60 -10.24
N GLU A 65 0.14 17.98 -9.15
CA GLU A 65 0.29 18.45 -7.77
C GLU A 65 0.45 17.26 -6.81
N ILE A 66 0.86 17.56 -5.57
CA ILE A 66 0.95 16.56 -4.50
C ILE A 66 -0.47 16.12 -4.12
N GLU A 67 -0.76 14.83 -4.29
CA GLU A 67 -2.04 14.27 -3.86
C GLU A 67 -2.16 14.26 -2.33
N PRO A 68 -3.37 14.51 -1.79
CA PRO A 68 -3.55 14.57 -0.35
C PRO A 68 -3.29 13.23 0.32
N VAL A 69 -3.10 13.26 1.64
CA VAL A 69 -3.11 12.07 2.49
C VAL A 69 -4.47 11.97 3.17
N LYS A 70 -5.12 10.82 3.08
CA LYS A 70 -6.37 10.52 3.78
C LYS A 70 -6.18 9.39 4.79
N GLU A 71 -6.98 9.36 5.84
CA GLU A 71 -7.04 8.21 6.75
C GLU A 71 -7.70 6.99 6.06
N GLY A 72 -7.36 5.79 6.52
CA GLY A 72 -7.88 4.54 5.99
C GLY A 72 -7.14 4.02 4.74
N TYR A 73 -7.76 3.08 4.05
CA TYR A 73 -7.26 2.43 2.83
C TYR A 73 -8.43 2.09 1.87
N GLY A 74 -8.12 1.72 0.63
CA GLY A 74 -9.09 1.22 -0.37
C GLY A 74 -9.46 2.20 -1.48
N GLU A 75 -9.08 3.47 -1.37
CA GLU A 75 -9.26 4.48 -2.43
C GLU A 75 -7.94 4.78 -3.16
N GLY A 76 -6.89 5.06 -2.37
CA GLY A 76 -5.57 5.44 -2.85
C GLY A 76 -4.70 4.22 -3.14
N ALA A 77 -3.72 4.40 -4.00
CA ALA A 77 -2.82 3.32 -4.39
C ALA A 77 -1.68 3.04 -3.41
N PHE A 78 -1.20 4.07 -2.72
CA PHE A 78 -0.11 3.91 -1.76
C PHE A 78 -0.64 4.02 -0.34
N VAL A 79 -0.45 2.98 0.45
CA VAL A 79 -0.97 2.84 1.81
C VAL A 79 0.19 2.70 2.79
N VAL A 80 0.11 3.42 3.90
CA VAL A 80 1.06 3.34 5.01
C VAL A 80 0.36 2.83 6.25
N ILE A 81 0.88 1.75 6.82
CA ILE A 81 0.37 1.11 8.04
C ILE A 81 1.41 1.27 9.13
N ARG A 82 1.00 1.80 10.29
CA ARG A 82 1.81 1.84 11.50
C ARG A 82 1.23 0.89 12.53
N GLY A 83 2.03 -0.05 13.04
CA GLY A 83 1.70 -0.90 14.18
C GLY A 83 2.66 -0.71 15.35
N THR A 84 2.19 -1.00 16.56
CA THR A 84 2.98 -1.01 17.80
C THR A 84 3.09 -2.44 18.31
N LYS A 85 4.24 -2.83 18.86
CA LYS A 85 4.42 -4.12 19.54
C LYS A 85 4.95 -3.81 20.94
N LYS A 86 4.26 -4.32 21.96
CA LYS A 86 4.68 -4.23 23.36
C LYS A 86 5.81 -5.21 23.65
#